data_AF-A0A813XCT2-F1
#
_entry.id   AF-A0A813XCT2-F1
#
_cell.length_a   1.000
_cell.length_b   1.000
_cell.length_c   1.000
_cell.angle_alpha   90.00
_cell.angle_beta   90.00
_cell.angle_gamma   90.00
#
_symmetry.space_group_name_H-M   'P 1'
#
loop_
_entity.id
_entity.type
_entity.pdbx_description
1 polymer ?
#
loop_
_entity_poly.entity_id
_entity_poly.type
_entity_poly.pdbx_seq_one_letter_code
_entity_poly.pdbx_strand_id
1 'polypeptide(L)'
;MLHHIAVRPIGENQDGFFLWAMIILPILSLCAYVGDAFYFYHVAHHTTPSLYEGLLSTILILFAYLQYCAPIKSRALLLAYHILLYILIEVGHIGYILTYSYKKNLFSIIIFVGWMLCDTFFTAALIYCRVYRGYERGRGHKPRLNVHIDAENKDIFHFISRLDVILALFIPIFLNADFSTTTRDNIAFFLLFDFFSEKYEHFHRAWIKACLYLFAAVTTVSIACEWLYFGFHTDIFHQITDISELVAACFCYTLIIMQFFPYHFKSSYSEGRKQQLQGAAADTQLDARV
;
A
#
# COMPACT_ATOMS: atom_id res chain seq x y z
N MET A 1 -28.24 9.38 16.19
CA MET A 1 -27.28 10.40 15.69
C MET A 1 -25.88 9.81 15.73
N LEU A 2 -25.34 9.41 14.58
CA LEU A 2 -24.00 8.79 14.44
C LEU A 2 -23.12 9.76 13.63
N HIS A 3 -22.36 10.60 14.34
CA HIS A 3 -21.36 11.48 13.75
C HIS A 3 -19.94 10.96 13.98
N HIS A 4 -19.19 10.95 12.86
CA HIS A 4 -17.74 10.95 12.66
C HIS A 4 -16.89 9.85 13.31
N ILE A 5 -16.78 8.74 12.56
CA ILE A 5 -15.47 8.15 12.22
C ILE A 5 -15.06 8.83 10.91
N ALA A 6 -13.80 9.22 10.74
CA ALA A 6 -13.28 9.89 9.54
C ALA A 6 -13.38 8.98 8.30
N VAL A 7 -14.58 8.93 7.74
CA VAL A 7 -14.90 8.57 6.36
C VAL A 7 -15.75 9.75 5.92
N ARG A 8 -15.10 10.87 5.58
CA ARG A 8 -15.84 12.03 5.08
C ARG A 8 -16.28 11.73 3.64
N PRO A 9 -17.50 12.10 3.23
CA PRO A 9 -17.75 12.30 1.81
C PRO A 9 -16.76 13.35 1.30
N ILE A 10 -16.30 13.20 0.04
CA ILE A 10 -15.43 14.15 -0.68
C ILE A 10 -15.70 15.55 -0.15
N GLY A 11 -14.73 16.15 0.54
CA GLY A 11 -14.86 17.54 0.97
C GLY A 11 -15.05 18.38 -0.29
N GLU A 12 -16.01 19.30 -0.30
CA GLU A 12 -16.25 20.21 -1.44
C GLU A 12 -15.01 21.05 -1.81
N ASN A 13 -13.94 21.00 -0.98
CA ASN A 13 -12.65 21.66 -1.18
C ASN A 13 -11.51 20.71 -1.62
N GLN A 14 -11.77 19.45 -1.99
CA GLN A 14 -10.72 18.59 -2.56
C GLN A 14 -10.39 19.06 -3.98
N ASP A 15 -9.13 19.47 -4.15
CA ASP A 15 -8.60 20.02 -5.38
C ASP A 15 -8.69 18.98 -6.53
N GLY A 16 -9.27 19.38 -7.66
CA GLY A 16 -9.66 18.47 -8.74
C GLY A 16 -8.48 17.69 -9.32
N PHE A 17 -7.28 18.28 -9.26
CA PHE A 17 -6.03 17.63 -9.63
C PHE A 17 -5.75 16.37 -8.80
N PHE A 18 -5.98 16.41 -7.48
CA PHE A 18 -5.73 15.27 -6.59
C PHE A 18 -6.70 14.12 -6.83
N LEU A 19 -7.96 14.45 -7.15
CA LEU A 19 -8.96 13.44 -7.51
C LEU A 19 -8.53 12.65 -8.75
N TRP A 20 -8.00 13.34 -9.77
CA TRP A 20 -7.48 12.69 -10.97
C TRP A 20 -6.18 11.92 -10.72
N ALA A 21 -5.27 12.47 -9.90
CA ALA A 21 -4.02 11.82 -9.54
C ALA A 21 -4.25 10.45 -8.85
N MET A 22 -5.23 10.36 -7.94
CA MET A 22 -5.59 9.09 -7.28
C MET A 22 -6.11 8.00 -8.23
N ILE A 23 -6.57 8.38 -9.43
CA ILE A 23 -7.05 7.43 -10.45
C ILE A 23 -5.93 7.09 -11.43
N ILE A 24 -5.21 8.11 -11.93
CA ILE A 24 -4.24 7.99 -13.02
C ILE A 24 -2.92 7.40 -12.54
N LEU A 25 -2.41 7.80 -11.37
CA LEU A 25 -1.10 7.37 -10.89
C LEU A 25 -0.99 5.85 -10.65
N PRO A 26 -2.01 5.15 -10.11
CA PRO A 26 -2.01 3.68 -10.08
C PRO A 26 -1.89 3.04 -11.46
N ILE A 27 -2.56 3.60 -12.47
CA ILE A 27 -2.49 3.08 -13.84
C ILE A 27 -1.07 3.25 -14.39
N LEU A 28 -0.50 4.45 -14.24
CA LEU A 28 0.86 4.73 -14.70
C LEU A 28 1.91 3.85 -13.98
N SER A 29 1.73 3.63 -12.68
CA SER A 29 2.55 2.74 -11.88
C SER A 29 2.54 1.30 -12.40
N LEU A 30 1.36 0.73 -12.63
CA LEU A 30 1.25 -0.64 -13.16
C LEU A 30 1.69 -0.74 -14.62
N CYS A 31 1.47 0.30 -15.44
CA CYS A 31 2.03 0.35 -16.79
C CYS A 31 3.57 0.35 -16.77
N ALA A 32 4.19 1.09 -15.84
CA ALA A 32 5.64 1.06 -15.67
C ALA A 32 6.12 -0.32 -15.19
N TYR A 33 5.37 -0.97 -14.30
CA TYR A 33 5.67 -2.35 -13.88
C TYR A 33 5.63 -3.35 -15.06
N VAL A 34 4.59 -3.27 -15.89
CA VAL A 34 4.48 -4.08 -17.11
C VAL A 34 5.64 -3.76 -18.05
N GLY A 35 5.93 -2.47 -18.27
CA GLY A 35 7.06 -2.03 -19.08
C GLY A 35 8.38 -2.64 -18.62
N ASP A 36 8.67 -2.60 -17.33
CA ASP A 36 9.88 -3.17 -16.74
C ASP A 36 9.92 -4.70 -16.87
N ALA A 37 8.79 -5.39 -16.67
CA ALA A 37 8.71 -6.85 -16.84
C ALA A 37 9.08 -7.30 -18.27
N PHE A 38 8.51 -6.63 -19.27
CA PHE A 38 8.77 -6.95 -20.68
C PHE A 38 10.11 -6.41 -21.18
N TYR A 39 10.58 -5.30 -20.63
CA TYR A 39 11.93 -4.82 -20.87
C TYR A 39 12.96 -5.83 -20.36
N PHE A 40 12.78 -6.34 -19.13
CA PHE A 40 13.66 -7.35 -18.54
C PHE A 40 13.62 -8.66 -19.34
N TYR A 41 12.44 -9.09 -19.80
CA TYR A 41 12.30 -10.22 -20.74
C TYR A 41 13.08 -10.00 -22.04
N HIS A 42 12.94 -8.82 -22.65
CA HIS A 42 13.61 -8.49 -23.91
C HIS A 42 15.12 -8.38 -23.74
N VAL A 43 15.61 -7.72 -22.68
CA VAL A 43 17.04 -7.61 -22.37
C VAL A 43 17.65 -8.98 -22.10
N ALA A 44 16.98 -9.82 -21.31
CA ALA A 44 17.40 -11.19 -21.04
C ALA A 44 17.51 -12.05 -22.31
N HIS A 45 16.75 -11.73 -23.35
CA HIS A 45 16.80 -12.44 -24.63
C HIS A 45 17.77 -11.87 -25.66
N HIS A 46 18.09 -10.56 -25.62
CA HIS A 46 18.67 -9.90 -26.79
C HIS A 46 19.87 -8.97 -26.52
N THR A 47 20.22 -8.60 -25.29
CA THR A 47 21.25 -7.55 -25.05
C THR A 47 22.14 -7.79 -23.82
N THR A 48 23.28 -7.10 -23.78
CA THR A 48 24.16 -6.96 -22.60
C THR A 48 23.44 -6.25 -21.43
N PRO A 49 23.86 -6.48 -20.17
CA PRO A 49 23.25 -5.86 -18.98
C PRO A 49 23.22 -4.34 -19.10
N SER A 50 22.08 -3.75 -18.74
CA SER A 50 21.78 -2.32 -18.87
C SER A 50 21.57 -1.72 -17.47
N LEU A 51 21.98 -0.47 -17.28
CA LEU A 51 21.86 0.27 -16.01
C LEU A 51 20.40 0.63 -15.64
N TYR A 52 19.44 0.42 -16.54
CA TYR A 52 18.03 0.77 -16.33
C TYR A 52 17.23 -0.49 -15.99
N GLU A 53 17.48 -1.07 -14.82
CA GLU A 53 16.70 -2.22 -14.34
C GLU A 53 15.78 -1.76 -13.20
N GLY A 54 14.53 -1.40 -13.53
CA GLY A 54 13.45 -1.34 -12.53
C GLY A 54 13.29 -0.03 -11.75
N LEU A 55 14.15 0.97 -11.93
CA LEU A 55 14.11 2.22 -11.16
C LEU A 55 12.77 2.95 -11.27
N LEU A 56 12.21 3.03 -12.49
CA LEU A 56 10.95 3.74 -12.73
C LEU A 56 9.76 3.03 -12.08
N SER A 57 9.62 1.72 -12.27
CA SER A 57 8.55 1.02 -11.56
C SER A 57 8.76 1.04 -10.05
N THR A 58 10.00 1.11 -9.57
CA THR A 58 10.29 1.24 -8.14
C THR A 58 9.88 2.58 -7.55
N ILE A 59 10.14 3.66 -8.26
CA ILE A 59 9.65 4.98 -7.85
C ILE A 59 8.13 5.04 -7.92
N LEU A 60 7.52 4.35 -8.89
CA LEU A 60 6.09 4.45 -9.11
C LEU A 60 5.27 3.44 -8.31
N ILE A 61 5.84 2.35 -7.78
CA ILE A 61 5.08 1.25 -7.15
C ILE A 61 4.24 1.71 -5.96
N LEU A 62 4.76 2.67 -5.20
CA LEU A 62 4.06 3.35 -4.13
C LEU A 62 2.74 4.02 -4.57
N PHE A 63 2.65 4.50 -5.81
CA PHE A 63 1.40 5.04 -6.33
C PHE A 63 0.35 3.98 -6.67
N ALA A 64 0.73 2.71 -6.82
CA ALA A 64 -0.25 1.63 -6.99
C ALA A 64 -1.22 1.56 -5.80
N TYR A 65 -0.76 1.87 -4.59
CA TYR A 65 -1.57 1.90 -3.38
C TYR A 65 -2.64 3.01 -3.38
N LEU A 66 -2.53 4.04 -4.23
CA LEU A 66 -3.60 5.03 -4.37
C LEU A 66 -4.89 4.43 -4.95
N GLN A 67 -4.84 3.23 -5.55
CA GLN A 67 -6.02 2.51 -6.03
C GLN A 67 -7.07 2.29 -4.93
N TYR A 68 -6.64 2.15 -3.67
CA TYR A 68 -7.52 1.96 -2.52
C TYR A 68 -8.26 3.24 -2.13
N CYS A 69 -7.76 4.40 -2.55
CA CYS A 69 -8.31 5.73 -2.28
C CYS A 69 -9.13 6.30 -3.44
N ALA A 70 -9.14 5.64 -4.61
CA ALA A 70 -9.76 6.16 -5.84
C ALA A 70 -11.22 6.66 -5.63
N PRO A 71 -11.54 7.95 -5.91
CA PRO A 71 -12.82 8.59 -5.58
C PRO A 71 -13.90 8.35 -6.66
N ILE A 72 -13.99 7.14 -7.21
CA ILE A 72 -14.93 6.81 -8.30
C ILE A 72 -16.32 6.51 -7.72
N LYS A 73 -17.33 7.32 -8.09
CA LYS A 73 -18.73 7.18 -7.64
C LYS A 73 -19.52 6.11 -8.39
N SER A 74 -19.26 5.93 -9.68
CA SER A 74 -19.97 4.96 -10.51
C SER A 74 -19.46 3.54 -10.23
N ARG A 75 -20.37 2.60 -9.93
CA ARG A 75 -20.00 1.21 -9.64
C ARG A 75 -19.41 0.49 -10.83
N ALA A 76 -20.04 0.65 -11.99
CA ALA A 76 -19.56 0.04 -13.22
C ALA A 76 -18.16 0.56 -13.56
N LEU A 77 -17.93 1.86 -13.36
CA LEU A 77 -16.61 2.48 -13.58
C LEU A 77 -15.58 2.04 -12.54
N LEU A 78 -15.96 1.94 -11.26
CA LEU A 78 -15.07 1.47 -10.18
C LEU A 78 -14.71 -0.01 -10.35
N LEU A 79 -15.67 -0.84 -10.78
CA LEU A 79 -15.42 -2.24 -11.10
C LEU A 79 -14.49 -2.36 -12.32
N ALA A 80 -14.78 -1.64 -13.40
CA ALA A 80 -13.93 -1.61 -14.59
C ALA A 80 -12.52 -1.12 -14.25
N TYR A 81 -12.39 -0.11 -13.37
CA TYR A 81 -11.12 0.41 -12.89
C TYR A 81 -10.31 -0.66 -12.15
N HIS A 82 -10.90 -1.35 -11.16
CA HIS A 82 -10.18 -2.40 -10.43
C HIS A 82 -9.87 -3.62 -11.30
N ILE A 83 -10.73 -3.98 -12.25
CA ILE A 83 -10.44 -5.04 -13.24
C ILE A 83 -9.27 -4.63 -14.14
N LEU A 84 -9.22 -3.37 -14.59
CA LEU A 84 -8.11 -2.88 -15.40
C LEU A 84 -6.78 -2.95 -14.64
N LEU A 85 -6.76 -2.47 -13.40
CA LEU A 85 -5.56 -2.55 -12.55
C LEU A 85 -5.16 -4.01 -12.29
N TYR A 86 -6.13 -4.90 -12.04
CA TYR A 86 -5.88 -6.33 -11.90
C TYR A 86 -5.21 -6.92 -13.15
N ILE A 87 -5.75 -6.63 -14.34
CA ILE A 87 -5.15 -7.13 -15.58
C ILE A 87 -3.71 -6.62 -15.73
N LEU A 88 -3.45 -5.34 -15.43
CA LEU A 88 -2.10 -4.78 -15.55
C LEU A 88 -1.10 -5.46 -14.60
N ILE A 89 -1.46 -5.68 -13.33
CA ILE A 89 -0.55 -6.32 -12.38
C ILE A 89 -0.26 -7.78 -12.74
N GLU A 90 -1.30 -8.54 -13.14
CA GLU A 90 -1.17 -9.93 -13.57
C GLU A 90 -0.32 -10.08 -14.84
N VAL A 91 -0.52 -9.18 -15.81
CA VAL A 91 0.32 -9.15 -17.02
C VAL A 91 1.79 -8.88 -16.68
N GLY A 92 2.05 -8.00 -15.70
CA GLY A 92 3.41 -7.77 -15.19
C GLY A 92 4.02 -9.03 -14.57
N HIS A 93 3.28 -9.71 -13.68
CA HIS A 93 3.71 -10.98 -13.06
C HIS A 93 4.01 -12.05 -14.10
N ILE A 94 3.16 -12.21 -15.11
CA ILE A 94 3.38 -13.15 -16.22
C ILE A 94 4.68 -12.81 -16.96
N GLY A 95 4.95 -11.53 -17.23
CA GLY A 95 6.21 -11.09 -17.85
C GLY A 95 7.45 -11.51 -17.05
N TYR A 96 7.43 -11.32 -15.72
CA TYR A 96 8.51 -11.78 -14.84
C TYR A 96 8.62 -13.31 -14.81
N ILE A 97 7.50 -14.05 -14.72
CA ILE A 97 7.49 -15.51 -14.76
C ILE A 97 8.13 -16.03 -16.06
N LEU A 98 7.78 -15.44 -17.20
CA LEU A 98 8.38 -15.82 -18.49
C LEU A 98 9.89 -15.57 -18.50
N THR A 99 10.32 -14.43 -17.95
CA THR A 99 11.75 -14.09 -17.86
C THR A 99 12.52 -15.08 -16.98
N TYR A 100 12.01 -15.40 -15.80
CA TYR A 100 12.64 -16.35 -14.89
C TYR A 100 12.55 -17.80 -15.37
N SER A 101 11.50 -18.14 -16.12
CA SER A 101 11.39 -19.44 -16.82
C SER A 101 12.52 -19.59 -17.83
N TYR A 102 12.83 -18.56 -18.60
CA TYR A 102 13.97 -18.57 -19.51
C TYR A 102 15.30 -18.70 -18.78
N LYS A 103 15.48 -17.97 -17.66
CA LYS A 103 16.66 -18.06 -16.79
C LYS A 103 16.72 -19.35 -15.96
N LYS A 104 15.73 -20.25 -16.07
CA LYS A 104 15.59 -21.50 -15.29
C LYS A 104 15.63 -21.30 -13.77
N ASN A 105 15.22 -20.13 -13.28
CA ASN A 105 15.18 -19.83 -11.86
C ASN A 105 13.84 -20.24 -11.25
N LEU A 106 13.76 -21.49 -10.77
CA LEU A 106 12.54 -22.04 -10.19
C LEU A 106 12.05 -21.27 -8.96
N PHE A 107 12.98 -20.77 -8.14
CA PHE A 107 12.63 -20.05 -6.91
C PHE A 107 11.85 -18.77 -7.23
N SER A 108 12.38 -17.92 -8.13
CA SER A 108 11.69 -16.68 -8.52
C SER A 108 10.35 -16.97 -9.18
N ILE A 109 10.22 -18.04 -9.99
CA ILE A 109 8.92 -18.44 -10.56
C ILE A 109 7.90 -18.71 -9.45
N ILE A 110 8.28 -19.47 -8.41
CA ILE A 110 7.40 -19.78 -7.28
C ILE A 110 6.99 -18.50 -6.55
N ILE A 111 7.93 -17.58 -6.30
CA ILE A 111 7.65 -16.29 -5.65
C ILE A 111 6.65 -15.46 -6.45
N PHE A 112 6.85 -15.31 -7.76
CA PHE A 112 5.93 -14.54 -8.62
C PHE A 112 4.56 -15.20 -8.75
N VAL A 113 4.46 -16.53 -8.75
CA VAL A 113 3.17 -17.24 -8.64
C VAL A 113 2.50 -16.94 -7.30
N GLY A 114 3.27 -16.90 -6.21
CA GLY A 114 2.79 -16.49 -4.89
C GLY A 114 2.21 -15.07 -4.88
N TRP A 115 2.91 -14.12 -5.50
CA TRP A 115 2.44 -12.74 -5.69
C TRP A 115 1.14 -12.68 -6.48
N MET A 116 1.06 -13.40 -7.59
CA MET A 116 -0.14 -13.50 -8.44
C MET A 116 -1.37 -14.00 -7.66
N LEU A 117 -1.19 -15.04 -6.83
CA LEU A 117 -2.26 -15.57 -5.97
C LEU A 117 -2.67 -14.55 -4.89
N CYS A 118 -1.70 -13.88 -4.29
CA CYS A 118 -1.92 -12.84 -3.29
C CYS A 118 -2.75 -11.70 -3.88
N ASP A 119 -2.29 -11.09 -4.97
CA ASP A 119 -2.96 -9.98 -5.63
C ASP A 119 -4.35 -10.34 -6.13
N THR A 120 -4.53 -11.56 -6.65
CA THR A 120 -5.85 -12.09 -7.05
C THR A 120 -6.81 -12.14 -5.84
N PHE A 121 -6.39 -12.73 -4.72
CA PHE A 121 -7.22 -12.85 -3.53
C PHE A 121 -7.59 -11.47 -2.95
N PHE A 122 -6.60 -10.59 -2.81
CA PHE A 122 -6.79 -9.26 -2.22
C PHE A 122 -7.59 -8.34 -3.13
N THR A 123 -7.41 -8.44 -4.45
CA THR A 123 -8.23 -7.67 -5.41
C THR A 123 -9.68 -8.12 -5.40
N ALA A 124 -9.94 -9.43 -5.35
CA ALA A 124 -11.30 -9.95 -5.20
C ALA A 124 -11.96 -9.44 -3.91
N ALA A 125 -11.23 -9.47 -2.79
CA ALA A 125 -11.71 -8.97 -1.51
C ALA A 125 -11.91 -7.44 -1.50
N LEU A 126 -11.06 -6.68 -2.21
CA LEU A 126 -11.23 -5.24 -2.39
C LEU A 126 -12.49 -4.91 -3.20
N ILE A 127 -12.69 -5.59 -4.34
CA ILE A 127 -13.88 -5.45 -5.17
C ILE A 127 -15.13 -5.77 -4.35
N TYR A 128 -15.10 -6.85 -3.56
CA TYR A 128 -16.18 -7.20 -2.63
C TYR A 128 -16.47 -6.06 -1.64
N CYS A 129 -15.43 -5.50 -1.01
CA CYS A 129 -15.58 -4.43 -0.01
C CYS A 129 -16.10 -3.12 -0.63
N ARG A 130 -15.56 -2.69 -1.77
CA ARG A 130 -15.85 -1.38 -2.36
C ARG A 130 -17.07 -1.37 -3.30
N VAL A 131 -17.26 -2.41 -4.11
CA VAL A 131 -18.32 -2.46 -5.12
C VAL A 131 -19.60 -3.06 -4.54
N TYR A 132 -19.50 -4.21 -3.87
CA TYR A 132 -20.67 -4.98 -3.44
C TYR A 132 -21.16 -4.59 -2.05
N ARG A 133 -20.29 -4.54 -1.04
CA ARG A 133 -20.70 -4.24 0.34
C ARG A 133 -21.05 -2.77 0.59
N GLY A 134 -20.43 -1.85 -0.15
CA GLY A 134 -20.81 -0.43 -0.14
C GLY A 134 -22.27 -0.19 -0.52
N TYR A 135 -22.91 -1.13 -1.22
CA TYR A 135 -24.31 -1.05 -1.65
C TYR A 135 -25.31 -1.42 -0.55
N GLU A 136 -25.04 -2.45 0.25
CA GLU A 136 -26.01 -2.98 1.22
C GLU A 136 -26.39 -1.97 2.31
N ARG A 137 -25.49 -1.05 2.66
CA ARG A 137 -25.76 0.04 3.62
C ARG A 137 -26.68 1.16 3.07
N GLY A 138 -27.01 1.15 1.77
CA GLY A 138 -27.78 2.20 1.11
C GLY A 138 -29.31 2.02 1.07
N ARG A 139 -29.87 0.94 1.63
CA ARG A 139 -31.30 0.60 1.47
C ARG A 139 -32.28 1.23 2.47
N GLY A 140 -31.86 2.10 3.40
CA GLY A 140 -32.77 2.64 4.44
C GLY A 140 -32.63 4.11 4.82
N HIS A 141 -31.44 4.71 4.68
CA HIS A 141 -31.21 6.14 4.94
C HIS A 141 -30.00 6.55 4.12
N LYS A 142 -30.14 7.56 3.26
CA LYS A 142 -29.14 8.22 2.38
C LYS A 142 -27.88 7.37 2.07
N PRO A 143 -27.68 6.93 0.81
CA PRO A 143 -26.53 6.10 0.46
C PRO A 143 -25.24 6.84 0.83
N ARG A 144 -24.56 6.39 1.89
CA ARG A 144 -23.14 6.72 2.15
C ARG A 144 -22.30 5.89 1.18
N LEU A 145 -22.54 6.09 -0.12
CA LEU A 145 -21.86 5.40 -1.22
C LEU A 145 -20.52 6.12 -1.43
N ASN A 146 -19.47 5.58 -0.80
CA ASN A 146 -18.06 5.63 -1.18
C ASN A 146 -17.21 5.45 0.07
N VAL A 147 -17.16 4.23 0.59
CA VAL A 147 -16.13 3.87 1.57
C VAL A 147 -14.82 3.82 0.79
N HIS A 148 -14.02 4.84 0.97
CA HIS A 148 -12.64 4.95 0.51
C HIS A 148 -11.80 5.27 1.75
N ILE A 149 -10.51 4.91 1.71
CA ILE A 149 -9.58 5.41 2.70
C ILE A 149 -9.45 6.90 2.42
N ASP A 150 -9.82 7.73 3.41
CA ASP A 150 -9.67 9.18 3.32
C ASP A 150 -8.17 9.47 3.35
N ALA A 151 -7.64 9.90 2.20
CA ALA A 151 -6.28 10.40 2.08
C ALA A 151 -6.39 11.93 2.06
N GLU A 152 -5.91 12.59 3.11
CA GLU A 152 -5.88 14.05 3.09
C GLU A 152 -4.77 14.50 2.14
N ASN A 153 -4.93 15.66 1.48
CA ASN A 153 -3.88 16.19 0.60
C ASN A 153 -2.54 16.32 1.33
N LYS A 154 -2.59 16.61 2.63
CA LYS A 154 -1.42 16.65 3.51
C LYS A 154 -0.70 15.30 3.59
N ASP A 155 -1.43 14.19 3.60
CA ASP A 155 -0.87 12.85 3.66
C ASP A 155 -0.08 12.55 2.38
N ILE A 156 -0.62 12.91 1.20
CA ILE A 156 0.05 12.72 -0.09
C ILE A 156 1.30 13.61 -0.19
N PHE A 157 1.23 14.88 0.24
CA PHE A 157 2.39 15.77 0.24
C PHE A 157 3.48 15.34 1.23
N HIS A 158 3.10 14.87 2.41
CA HIS A 158 4.03 14.33 3.39
C HIS A 158 4.69 13.05 2.87
N PHE A 159 3.91 12.22 2.17
CA PHE A 159 4.37 11.01 1.51
C PHE A 159 5.36 11.30 0.38
N ILE A 160 5.08 12.27 -0.50
CA ILE A 160 6.01 12.71 -1.56
C ILE A 160 7.28 13.33 -0.95
N SER A 161 7.17 14.14 0.10
CA SER A 161 8.31 14.75 0.77
C SER A 161 9.24 13.72 1.41
N ARG A 162 8.70 12.60 1.92
CA ARG A 162 9.50 11.49 2.47
C ARG A 162 10.11 10.62 1.38
N LEU A 163 9.44 10.50 0.23
CA LEU A 163 9.95 9.79 -0.94
C LEU A 163 11.27 10.39 -1.45
N ASP A 164 11.43 11.71 -1.46
CA ASP A 164 12.68 12.37 -1.89
C ASP A 164 13.88 11.97 -1.02
N VAL A 165 13.69 11.89 0.30
CA VAL A 165 14.75 11.49 1.25
C VAL A 165 15.11 10.02 1.08
N ILE A 166 14.08 9.18 0.88
CA ILE A 166 14.26 7.75 0.66
C ILE A 166 14.95 7.51 -0.69
N LEU A 167 14.55 8.20 -1.75
CA LEU A 167 15.22 8.14 -3.04
C LEU A 167 16.66 8.61 -2.95
N ALA A 168 16.96 9.66 -2.19
CA ALA A 168 18.34 10.10 -1.97
C ALA A 168 19.21 9.02 -1.29
N LEU A 169 18.62 8.20 -0.40
CA LEU A 169 19.30 7.05 0.22
C LEU A 169 19.47 5.86 -0.73
N PHE A 170 18.52 5.64 -1.65
CA PHE A 170 18.53 4.49 -2.56
C PHE A 170 19.18 4.76 -3.93
N ILE A 171 19.33 6.02 -4.37
CA ILE A 171 20.04 6.39 -5.62
C ILE A 171 21.45 5.77 -5.72
N PRO A 172 22.28 5.75 -4.66
CA PRO A 172 23.59 5.08 -4.70
C PRO A 172 23.48 3.56 -4.92
N ILE A 173 22.39 2.94 -4.49
CA ILE A 173 22.12 1.49 -4.64
C ILE A 173 21.71 1.19 -6.08
N PHE A 174 20.88 2.04 -6.69
CA PHE A 174 20.49 1.93 -8.10
C PHE A 174 21.60 2.22 -9.12
N LEU A 175 22.73 2.83 -8.70
CA LEU A 175 23.89 3.03 -9.56
C LEU A 175 24.68 1.73 -9.80
N ASN A 176 24.43 0.67 -9.02
CA ASN A 176 25.02 -0.64 -9.24
C ASN A 176 23.97 -1.61 -9.80
N ALA A 177 24.19 -2.10 -11.02
CA ALA A 177 23.22 -2.90 -11.77
C ALA A 177 22.84 -4.21 -11.04
N ASP A 178 23.72 -4.73 -10.19
CA ASP A 178 23.48 -5.98 -9.45
C ASP A 178 22.49 -5.82 -8.27
N PHE A 179 22.06 -4.60 -7.94
CA PHE A 179 21.27 -4.30 -6.75
C PHE A 179 19.86 -3.75 -7.02
N SER A 180 19.53 -3.42 -8.27
CA SER A 180 18.31 -2.65 -8.58
C SER A 180 17.02 -3.48 -8.62
N THR A 181 17.12 -4.81 -8.70
CA THR A 181 15.95 -5.69 -8.84
C THR A 181 15.29 -6.06 -7.52
N THR A 182 15.99 -5.95 -6.39
CA THR A 182 15.52 -6.45 -5.07
C THR A 182 14.87 -5.37 -4.20
N THR A 183 15.10 -4.08 -4.47
CA THR A 183 14.81 -2.98 -3.53
C THR A 183 13.39 -2.43 -3.61
N ARG A 184 12.56 -2.97 -4.50
CA ARG A 184 11.38 -2.27 -4.99
C ARG A 184 10.28 -2.14 -3.94
N ASP A 185 9.84 -3.27 -3.40
CA ASP A 185 8.64 -3.30 -2.55
C ASP A 185 8.98 -2.89 -1.12
N ASN A 186 10.22 -3.12 -0.67
CA ASN A 186 10.75 -2.63 0.61
C ASN A 186 10.61 -1.10 0.79
N ILE A 187 10.89 -0.29 -0.24
CA ILE A 187 10.72 1.17 -0.20
C ILE A 187 9.25 1.54 0.04
N ALA A 188 8.34 0.90 -0.70
CA ALA A 188 6.91 1.15 -0.55
C ALA A 188 6.39 0.67 0.81
N PHE A 189 6.85 -0.47 1.31
CA PHE A 189 6.45 -0.97 2.62
C PHE A 189 6.91 -0.08 3.76
N PHE A 190 8.12 0.48 3.69
CA PHE A 190 8.60 1.42 4.70
C PHE A 190 7.73 2.68 4.76
N LEU A 191 7.40 3.25 3.60
CA LEU A 191 6.51 4.40 3.49
C LEU A 191 5.08 4.09 3.97
N LEU A 192 4.55 2.90 3.67
CA LEU A 192 3.23 2.48 4.11
C LEU A 192 3.19 2.17 5.61
N PHE A 193 4.26 1.60 6.16
CA PHE A 193 4.39 1.39 7.60
C PHE A 193 4.33 2.72 8.34
N ASP A 194 5.11 3.69 7.89
CA ASP A 194 5.14 5.03 8.45
C ASP A 194 3.74 5.68 8.44
N PHE A 195 3.02 5.60 7.32
CA PHE A 195 1.62 6.03 7.23
C PHE A 195 0.67 5.28 8.18
N PHE A 196 0.74 3.95 8.27
CA PHE A 196 -0.13 3.18 9.17
C PHE A 196 0.22 3.35 10.65
N SER A 197 1.48 3.63 10.96
CA SER A 197 1.96 3.88 12.32
C SER A 197 1.35 5.15 12.91
N GLU A 198 1.17 6.20 12.09
CA GLU A 198 0.48 7.44 12.50
C GLU A 198 -0.98 7.17 12.91
N LYS A 199 -1.60 6.12 12.34
CA LYS A 199 -2.98 5.71 12.66
C LYS A 199 -3.06 4.66 13.78
N TYR A 200 -1.94 4.24 14.39
CA TYR A 200 -1.90 3.15 15.37
C TYR A 200 -2.84 3.33 16.56
N GLU A 201 -2.92 4.54 17.12
CA GLU A 201 -3.76 4.81 18.29
C GLU A 201 -5.25 4.62 18.03
N HIS A 202 -5.66 4.75 16.76
CA HIS A 202 -7.03 4.63 16.30
C HIS A 202 -7.48 3.16 16.19
N PHE A 203 -6.54 2.22 16.10
CA PHE A 203 -6.87 0.79 16.07
C PHE A 203 -7.35 0.32 17.45
N HIS A 204 -8.57 -0.22 17.49
CA HIS A 204 -9.19 -0.67 18.73
C HIS A 204 -8.77 -2.10 19.10
N ARG A 205 -8.66 -3.00 18.11
CA ARG A 205 -8.45 -4.43 18.36
C ARG A 205 -6.96 -4.78 18.41
N ALA A 206 -6.58 -5.56 19.42
CA ALA A 206 -5.21 -6.03 19.63
C ALA A 206 -4.62 -6.77 18.42
N TRP A 207 -5.45 -7.53 17.70
CA TRP A 207 -4.98 -8.31 16.56
C TRP A 207 -4.60 -7.45 15.35
N ILE A 208 -5.21 -6.27 15.15
CA ILE A 208 -4.81 -5.34 14.07
C ILE A 208 -3.48 -4.67 14.40
N LYS A 209 -3.31 -4.32 15.68
CA LYS A 209 -2.02 -3.83 16.18
C LYS A 209 -0.94 -4.90 16.00
N ALA A 210 -1.25 -6.16 16.31
CA ALA A 210 -0.34 -7.28 16.06
C ALA A 210 -0.02 -7.43 14.57
N CYS A 211 -1.01 -7.29 13.68
CA CYS A 211 -0.79 -7.27 12.23
C CYS A 211 0.16 -6.15 11.80
N LEU A 212 0.01 -4.94 12.35
CA LEU A 212 0.94 -3.83 12.09
C LEU A 212 2.37 -4.12 12.59
N TYR A 213 2.51 -4.70 13.78
CA TYR A 213 3.83 -5.09 14.30
C TYR A 213 4.47 -6.20 13.47
N LEU A 214 3.69 -7.19 13.03
CA LEU A 214 4.18 -8.26 12.16
C LEU A 214 4.59 -7.71 10.80
N PHE A 215 3.80 -6.82 10.22
CA PHE A 215 4.18 -6.08 9.01
C PHE A 215 5.53 -5.38 9.20
N ALA A 216 5.67 -4.56 10.25
CA ALA A 216 6.89 -3.83 10.54
C ALA A 216 8.10 -4.76 10.75
N ALA A 217 7.92 -5.85 11.50
CA ALA A 217 8.98 -6.81 11.78
C ALA A 217 9.44 -7.51 10.50
N VAL A 218 8.52 -7.98 9.67
CA VAL A 218 8.84 -8.69 8.42
C VAL A 218 9.47 -7.73 7.40
N THR A 219 8.97 -6.50 7.26
CA THR A 219 9.62 -5.48 6.42
C THR A 219 11.04 -5.16 6.91
N THR A 220 11.25 -5.08 8.22
CA THR A 220 12.60 -4.86 8.80
C THR A 220 13.53 -6.03 8.50
N VAL A 221 13.05 -7.27 8.61
CA VAL A 221 13.82 -8.48 8.24
C VAL A 221 14.17 -8.45 6.75
N SER A 222 13.21 -8.11 5.89
CA SER A 222 13.40 -8.00 4.45
C SER A 222 14.53 -7.02 4.09
N ILE A 223 14.46 -5.80 4.65
CA ILE A 223 15.48 -4.77 4.45
C ILE A 223 16.83 -5.20 5.03
N ALA A 224 16.85 -5.76 6.24
CA ALA A 224 18.10 -6.22 6.84
C ALA A 224 18.79 -7.31 6.01
N CYS A 225 18.01 -8.29 5.51
CA CYS A 225 18.52 -9.32 4.62
C CYS A 225 18.98 -8.75 3.28
N GLU A 226 18.29 -7.76 2.74
CA GLU A 226 18.72 -7.09 1.52
C GLU A 226 20.07 -6.37 1.70
N TRP A 227 20.25 -5.68 2.83
CA TRP A 227 21.53 -5.04 3.17
C TRP A 227 22.65 -6.06 3.37
N LEU A 228 22.36 -7.19 4.01
CA LEU A 228 23.31 -8.30 4.14
C LEU A 228 23.64 -8.91 2.77
N TYR A 229 22.66 -9.03 1.87
CA TYR A 229 22.91 -9.45 0.50
C TYR A 229 23.84 -8.46 -0.22
N PHE A 230 23.65 -7.15 -0.08
CA PHE A 230 24.55 -6.15 -0.67
C PHE A 230 25.97 -6.20 -0.10
N GLY A 231 26.12 -6.50 1.19
CA GLY A 231 27.43 -6.59 1.83
C GLY A 231 28.17 -7.92 1.57
N PHE A 232 27.44 -9.03 1.48
CA PHE A 232 28.01 -10.38 1.48
C PHE A 232 27.74 -11.19 0.20
N HIS A 233 26.89 -10.69 -0.71
CA HIS A 233 26.52 -11.34 -1.98
C HIS A 233 26.10 -12.80 -1.84
N THR A 234 25.37 -13.14 -0.77
CA THR A 234 24.93 -14.51 -0.49
C THR A 234 23.47 -14.70 -0.89
N ASP A 235 23.20 -15.58 -1.85
CA ASP A 235 21.86 -15.83 -2.41
C ASP A 235 20.79 -16.18 -1.36
N ILE A 236 21.18 -16.78 -0.24
CA ILE A 236 20.27 -17.09 0.87
C ILE A 236 19.61 -15.81 1.41
N PHE A 237 20.35 -14.71 1.52
CA PHE A 237 19.79 -13.44 2.00
C PHE A 237 18.81 -12.86 0.98
N HIS A 238 19.10 -12.97 -0.32
CA HIS A 238 18.16 -12.56 -1.38
C HIS A 238 16.85 -13.35 -1.31
N GLN A 239 16.92 -14.68 -1.15
CA GLN A 239 15.72 -15.52 -1.04
C GLN A 239 14.89 -15.18 0.20
N ILE A 240 15.54 -14.90 1.34
CA ILE A 240 14.84 -14.48 2.57
C ILE A 240 14.17 -13.13 2.37
N THR A 241 14.79 -12.19 1.67
CA THR A 241 14.18 -10.91 1.28
C THR A 241 12.93 -11.16 0.46
N ASP A 242 13.00 -11.91 -0.65
CA ASP A 242 11.85 -12.20 -1.52
C ASP A 242 10.66 -12.82 -0.76
N ILE A 243 10.93 -13.78 0.14
CA ILE A 243 9.89 -14.41 0.97
C ILE A 243 9.31 -13.40 1.96
N SER A 244 10.17 -12.61 2.59
CA SER A 244 9.75 -11.60 3.57
C SER A 244 8.91 -10.51 2.92
N GLU A 245 9.25 -10.07 1.71
CA GLU A 245 8.43 -9.11 0.95
C GLU A 245 7.04 -9.65 0.66
N LEU A 246 6.93 -10.89 0.18
CA LEU A 246 5.62 -11.52 -0.09
C LEU A 246 4.76 -11.62 1.19
N VAL A 247 5.37 -11.97 2.31
CA VAL A 247 4.69 -12.04 3.62
C VAL A 247 4.30 -10.64 4.11
N ALA A 248 5.18 -9.65 3.96
CA ALA A 248 4.89 -8.26 4.31
C ALA A 248 3.73 -7.71 3.45
N ALA A 249 3.68 -8.04 2.16
CA ALA A 249 2.58 -7.68 1.27
C ALA A 249 1.24 -8.21 1.79
N CYS A 250 1.22 -9.49 2.19
CA CYS A 250 0.04 -10.11 2.79
C CYS A 250 -0.45 -9.34 4.03
N PHE A 251 0.44 -8.97 4.95
CA PHE A 251 0.07 -8.16 6.12
C PHE A 251 -0.38 -6.75 5.73
N CYS A 252 0.30 -6.11 4.77
CA CYS A 252 -0.05 -4.80 4.26
C CYS A 252 -1.47 -4.78 3.67
N TYR A 253 -1.76 -5.69 2.74
CA TYR A 253 -3.08 -5.80 2.12
C TYR A 253 -4.16 -6.16 3.14
N THR A 254 -3.82 -7.01 4.11
CA THR A 254 -4.69 -7.35 5.25
C THR A 254 -5.06 -6.11 6.06
N LEU A 255 -4.08 -5.26 6.41
CA LEU A 255 -4.32 -3.98 7.08
C LEU A 255 -5.20 -3.05 6.25
N ILE A 256 -4.94 -2.94 4.93
CA ILE A 256 -5.73 -2.12 4.00
C ILE A 256 -7.18 -2.57 3.96
N ILE A 257 -7.43 -3.87 3.78
CA ILE A 257 -8.79 -4.43 3.77
C ILE A 257 -9.51 -4.17 5.09
N MET A 258 -8.82 -4.28 6.21
CA MET A 258 -9.41 -4.04 7.54
C MET A 258 -9.89 -2.62 7.73
N GLN A 259 -9.32 -1.65 7.00
CA GLN A 259 -9.79 -0.26 7.07
C GLN A 259 -11.24 -0.10 6.60
N PHE A 260 -11.74 -0.99 5.75
CA PHE A 260 -13.13 -0.98 5.29
C PHE A 260 -14.14 -1.49 6.34
N PHE A 261 -13.68 -2.00 7.48
CA PHE A 261 -14.51 -2.58 8.54
C PHE A 261 -14.50 -1.68 9.80
N PRO A 262 -15.58 -0.94 10.09
CA PRO A 262 -15.57 0.09 11.13
C PRO A 262 -15.45 -0.42 12.58
N TYR A 263 -15.68 -1.71 12.83
CA TYR A 263 -15.57 -2.30 14.17
C TYR A 263 -14.11 -2.48 14.66
N HIS A 264 -13.16 -2.08 13.82
CA HIS A 264 -11.72 -2.13 14.08
C HIS A 264 -11.13 -0.83 14.60
N PHE A 265 -11.88 0.26 14.49
CA PHE A 265 -11.45 1.59 14.90
C PHE A 265 -12.19 2.02 16.16
N LYS A 266 -11.49 2.77 17.02
CA LYS A 266 -12.14 3.44 18.14
C LYS A 266 -13.10 4.50 17.60
N SER A 267 -14.30 4.61 18.17
CA SER A 267 -15.19 5.73 17.82
C SER A 267 -14.63 7.02 18.43
N SER A 268 -14.52 8.06 17.62
CA SER A 268 -14.01 9.39 18.03
C SER A 268 -14.83 10.00 19.19
N TYR A 269 -16.06 9.51 19.40
CA TYR A 269 -16.94 9.89 20.50
C TYR A 269 -16.41 9.48 21.89
N SER A 270 -15.59 8.43 21.98
CA SER A 270 -14.99 7.99 23.25
C SER A 270 -13.85 8.89 23.72
N GLU A 271 -13.07 9.44 22.79
CA GLU A 271 -11.88 10.25 23.11
C GLU A 271 -12.25 11.71 23.43
N GLY A 272 -13.17 12.31 22.66
CA GLY A 272 -13.69 13.65 22.98
C GLY A 272 -14.42 13.71 24.32
N ARG A 273 -15.15 12.65 24.70
CA ARG A 273 -15.82 12.58 26.02
C ARG A 273 -14.83 12.40 27.16
N LYS A 274 -13.74 11.65 26.97
CA LYS A 274 -12.67 11.51 27.98
C LYS A 274 -11.92 12.82 28.18
N GLN A 275 -11.61 13.56 27.11
CA GLN A 275 -11.00 14.88 27.20
C GLN A 275 -11.94 15.92 27.82
N GLN A 276 -13.23 15.92 27.48
CA GLN A 276 -14.23 16.80 28.13
C GLN A 276 -14.44 16.46 29.62
N LEU A 277 -14.44 15.18 29.99
CA LEU A 277 -14.54 14.76 31.40
C LEU A 277 -13.26 15.08 32.18
N GLN A 278 -12.09 15.02 31.55
CA GLN A 278 -10.82 15.42 32.17
C GLN A 278 -10.69 16.95 32.30
N GLY A 279 -11.16 17.72 31.32
CA GLY A 279 -11.25 19.18 31.40
C GLY A 279 -12.24 19.63 32.49
N ALA A 280 -13.44 19.05 32.53
CA ALA A 280 -14.43 19.34 33.56
C ALA A 280 -13.92 18.98 34.97
N ALA A 281 -13.21 17.85 35.13
CA ALA A 281 -12.62 17.46 36.42
C ALA A 281 -11.47 18.39 36.86
N ALA A 282 -10.72 18.97 35.91
CA ALA A 282 -9.68 19.95 36.20
C ALA A 282 -10.30 21.31 36.61
N ASP A 283 -11.36 21.75 35.95
CA ASP A 283 -12.09 22.98 36.30
C ASP A 283 -12.77 22.88 37.68
N THR A 284 -13.33 21.71 38.02
CA THR A 284 -13.95 21.47 39.34
C THR A 284 -12.92 21.46 40.48
N GLN A 285 -11.66 21.11 40.20
CA GLN A 285 -10.57 21.19 41.18
C GLN A 285 -10.00 22.60 41.35
N LEU A 286 -10.15 23.47 40.35
CA LEU A 286 -9.76 24.88 40.43
C LEU A 286 -10.74 25.68 41.28
N ASP A 287 -12.05 25.44 41.11
CA ASP A 287 -13.12 26.09 41.88
C ASP A 287 -13.16 25.66 43.36
N ALA A 288 -12.68 24.46 43.69
CA ALA A 288 -12.58 23.98 45.08
C ALA A 288 -11.35 24.52 45.85
N ARG A 289 -10.49 25.33 45.20
CA ARG A 289 -9.26 25.91 45.78
C ARG A 289 -9.29 27.42 45.95
N VAL A 290 -10.43 28.08 45.65
CA VAL A 290 -10.71 29.50 45.92
C VAL A 290 -11.66 29.59 47.10
#